data_AF-A0A0R2JDW6-F1
#
_entry.id   AF-A0A0R2JDW6-F1
#
_cell.length_a   1.000
_cell.length_b   1.000
_cell.length_c   1.000
_cell.angle_alpha   90.00
_cell.angle_beta   90.00
_cell.angle_gamma   90.00
#
_symmetry.space_group_name_H-M   'P 1'
#
loop_
_entity.id
_entity.type
_entity.pdbx_description
1 polymer ?
#
loop_
_entity_poly.entity_id
_entity_poly.type
_entity_poly.pdbx_seq_one_letter_code
_entity_poly.pdbx_strand_id
1 'polypeptide(L)'
;MLMMIEILFAILVGGIGIYLLRHQSNFLGLSANQIQKTAHFYGWALLMVAVGLLISAIFFANVVWLMTIFLILSMALTMILAVIISSKLF
;
A
#
# COMPACT_ATOMS: atom_id res chain seq x y z
N MET A 1 16.12 6.44 -14.94
CA MET A 1 15.23 7.35 -14.17
C MET A 1 13.94 6.65 -13.74
N LEU A 2 13.20 6.01 -14.67
CA LEU A 2 11.95 5.29 -14.36
C LEU A 2 12.11 4.21 -13.27
N MET A 3 13.12 3.35 -13.39
CA MET A 3 13.40 2.28 -12.41
C MET A 3 13.61 2.79 -10.97
N MET A 4 14.28 3.94 -10.81
CA MET A 4 14.51 4.53 -9.49
C MET A 4 13.19 5.00 -8.85
N ILE A 5 12.29 5.56 -9.66
CA ILE A 5 10.97 6.03 -9.22
C ILE A 5 10.10 4.83 -8.82
N GLU A 6 10.14 3.74 -9.60
CA GLU A 6 9.40 2.50 -9.31
C GLU A 6 9.83 1.88 -7.97
N ILE A 7 11.14 1.79 -7.75
CA ILE A 7 11.70 1.29 -6.49
C ILE A 7 11.30 2.19 -5.32
N LEU A 8 11.37 3.51 -5.50
CA LEU A 8 10.95 4.46 -4.47
C LEU A 8 9.46 4.30 -4.12
N PHE A 9 8.61 4.14 -5.13
CA PHE A 9 7.18 3.92 -4.95
C PHE A 9 6.91 2.60 -4.23
N ALA A 10 7.60 1.53 -4.63
CA ALA A 10 7.49 0.23 -3.97
C ALA A 10 7.88 0.30 -2.49
N ILE A 11 8.95 1.03 -2.16
CA ILE A 11 9.37 1.25 -0.77
C ILE A 11 8.33 2.04 0.01
N LEU A 12 7.77 3.11 -0.56
CA LEU A 12 6.72 3.90 0.09
C LEU A 12 5.47 3.07 0.37
N VAL A 13 4.94 2.39 -0.66
CA VAL A 13 3.74 1.56 -0.58
C VAL A 13 3.94 0.40 0.38
N GLY A 14 5.09 -0.28 0.29
CA GLY A 14 5.46 -1.37 1.17
C GLY A 14 5.66 -0.90 2.62
N GLY A 15 6.27 0.27 2.81
CA GLY A 15 6.45 0.91 4.11
C GLY A 15 5.12 1.23 4.79
N ILE A 16 4.15 1.77 4.05
CA ILE A 16 2.78 2.00 4.54
C ILE A 16 2.11 0.66 4.91
N GLY A 17 2.25 -0.36 4.06
CA GLY A 17 1.73 -1.70 4.33
C GLY A 17 2.28 -2.31 5.61
N ILE A 18 3.61 -2.27 5.79
CA ILE A 18 4.29 -2.73 7.01
C ILE A 18 3.85 -1.91 8.23
N TYR A 19 3.73 -0.59 8.08
CA TYR A 19 3.32 0.28 9.17
C TYR A 19 1.91 -0.05 9.67
N LEU A 20 0.96 -0.28 8.75
CA LEU A 20 -0.40 -0.75 9.07
C LEU A 20 -0.38 -2.09 9.78
N LEU A 21 0.44 -3.04 9.31
CA LEU A 21 0.61 -4.35 9.95
C LEU A 21 1.31 -4.27 11.32
N ARG A 22 2.12 -3.25 11.57
CA ARG A 22 2.80 -3.09 12.86
C ARG A 22 1.93 -2.38 13.89
N HIS A 23 1.02 -1.50 13.46
CA HIS A 23 0.18 -0.66 14.31
C HIS A 23 -1.30 -1.08 14.31
N GLN A 24 -1.59 -2.36 14.05
CA GLN A 24 -2.96 -2.90 13.96
C GLN A 24 -3.81 -2.68 15.22
N SER A 25 -3.17 -2.57 16.39
CA SER A 25 -3.81 -2.43 17.69
C SER A 25 -3.92 -0.99 18.20
N ASN A 26 -3.24 -0.02 17.57
CA ASN A 26 -3.17 1.36 18.07
C ASN A 26 -3.06 2.39 16.93
N PHE A 27 -3.76 2.14 15.82
CA PHE A 27 -3.72 3.03 14.67
C PHE A 27 -4.57 4.28 14.94
N LEU A 28 -3.93 5.44 15.07
CA LEU A 28 -4.58 6.76 15.19
C LEU A 28 -5.58 6.88 16.35
N GLY A 29 -5.38 6.15 17.46
CA GLY A 29 -6.22 6.24 18.66
C GLY A 29 -7.58 5.52 18.55
N LEU A 30 -7.79 4.73 17.50
CA LEU A 30 -9.03 4.02 17.25
C LEU A 30 -9.02 2.62 17.87
N SER A 31 -10.21 2.15 18.31
CA SER A 31 -10.33 0.85 18.99
C SER A 31 -9.86 -0.32 18.12
N ALA A 32 -9.00 -1.17 18.70
CA ALA A 32 -8.34 -2.28 17.99
C ALA A 32 -9.33 -3.19 17.23
N ASN A 33 -10.54 -3.37 17.75
CA ASN A 33 -11.51 -4.29 17.16
C ASN A 33 -12.05 -3.85 15.79
N GLN A 34 -12.19 -2.53 15.57
CA GLN A 34 -12.67 -2.00 14.30
C GLN A 34 -11.55 -1.84 13.26
N ILE A 35 -10.31 -1.64 13.69
CA ILE A 35 -9.20 -1.37 12.77
C ILE A 35 -8.38 -2.59 12.45
N GLN A 36 -8.22 -3.52 13.38
CA GLN A 36 -7.31 -4.65 13.19
C GLN A 36 -7.61 -5.39 11.89
N LYS A 37 -8.89 -5.68 11.57
CA LYS A 37 -9.26 -6.31 10.30
C LYS A 37 -8.93 -5.45 9.07
N THR A 38 -9.21 -4.14 9.12
CA THR A 38 -8.93 -3.21 8.02
C THR A 38 -7.42 -3.04 7.82
N ALA A 39 -6.67 -2.72 8.87
CA ALA A 39 -5.22 -2.55 8.82
C ALA A 39 -4.50 -3.84 8.38
N HIS A 40 -4.99 -5.01 8.80
CA HIS A 40 -4.43 -6.29 8.36
C HIS A 40 -4.65 -6.53 6.87
N PHE A 41 -5.89 -6.38 6.38
CA PHE A 41 -6.21 -6.59 4.97
C PHE A 41 -5.46 -5.61 4.06
N TYR A 42 -5.54 -4.31 4.36
CA TYR A 42 -4.88 -3.28 3.54
C TYR A 42 -3.35 -3.34 3.67
N GLY A 43 -2.83 -3.71 4.84
CA GLY A 43 -1.40 -3.90 5.05
C GLY A 43 -0.81 -4.98 4.13
N TRP A 44 -1.47 -6.15 4.08
CA TRP A 44 -1.07 -7.22 3.14
C TRP A 44 -1.32 -6.87 1.68
N ALA A 45 -2.43 -6.21 1.36
CA ALA A 45 -2.72 -5.79 -0.01
C ALA A 45 -1.67 -4.81 -0.55
N LEU A 46 -1.29 -3.80 0.24
CA LEU A 46 -0.24 -2.84 -0.12
C LEU A 46 1.14 -3.52 -0.23
N LEU A 47 1.45 -4.48 0.65
CA LEU A 47 2.68 -5.27 0.54
C LEU A 47 2.72 -6.09 -0.77
N MET A 48 1.63 -6.74 -1.15
CA MET A 48 1.55 -7.49 -2.41
C MET A 48 1.73 -6.58 -3.62
N VAL A 49 1.16 -5.38 -3.59
CA VAL A 49 1.36 -4.37 -4.64
C VAL A 49 2.81 -3.88 -4.68
N ALA A 50 3.44 -3.64 -3.52
CA ALA A 50 4.84 -3.24 -3.44
C ALA A 50 5.78 -4.32 -3.99
N VAL A 51 5.52 -5.59 -3.68
CA VAL A 51 6.26 -6.73 -4.26
C VAL A 51 6.03 -6.81 -5.77
N GLY A 52 4.80 -6.60 -6.23
CA GLY A 52 4.48 -6.51 -7.66
C GLY A 52 5.23 -5.40 -8.38
N LEU A 53 5.33 -4.20 -7.77
CA LEU A 53 6.12 -3.08 -8.28
C LEU A 53 7.61 -3.42 -8.35
N LEU A 54 8.17 -4.08 -7.33
CA LEU A 54 9.58 -4.52 -7.35
C LEU A 54 9.84 -5.55 -8.46
N ILE A 55 8.94 -6.53 -8.62
CA ILE A 55 9.05 -7.54 -9.68
C ILE A 55 8.94 -6.86 -11.05
N SER A 56 8.00 -5.93 -11.21
CA SER A 56 7.84 -5.16 -12.44
C SER A 56 9.09 -4.34 -12.75
N ALA A 57 9.67 -3.67 -11.76
CA ALA A 57 10.87 -2.85 -11.92
C ALA A 57 12.10 -3.68 -12.29
N ILE A 58 12.26 -4.87 -11.72
CA ILE A 58 13.45 -5.72 -11.92
C ILE A 58 13.36 -6.52 -13.23
N PHE A 59 12.20 -7.11 -13.52
CA PHE A 59 12.04 -8.06 -14.64
C PHE A 59 11.39 -7.45 -15.88
N PHE A 60 10.60 -6.40 -15.72
CA PHE A 60 9.75 -5.82 -16.77
C PHE A 60 9.99 -4.31 -16.96
N ALA A 61 11.21 -3.81 -16.69
CA ALA A 61 11.56 -2.39 -16.74
C ALA A 61 11.19 -1.66 -18.05
N ASN A 62 11.02 -2.38 -19.15
CA ASN A 62 10.64 -1.84 -20.45
C ASN A 62 9.11 -1.84 -20.71
N VAL A 63 8.32 -2.41 -19.81
CA VAL A 63 6.85 -2.57 -19.95
C VAL A 63 6.13 -1.56 -19.08
N VAL A 64 6.07 -0.32 -19.56
CA VAL A 64 5.47 0.83 -18.85
C VAL A 64 4.03 0.58 -18.41
N TRP A 65 3.24 -0.16 -19.20
CA TRP A 65 1.85 -0.48 -18.85
C TRP A 65 1.71 -1.32 -17.58
N LEU A 66 2.66 -2.21 -17.32
CA LEU A 66 2.64 -3.06 -16.14
C LEU A 66 2.85 -2.24 -14.86
N MET A 67 3.79 -1.30 -14.90
CA MET A 67 4.01 -0.31 -13.85
C MET A 67 2.74 0.51 -13.58
N THR A 68 2.11 1.04 -14.63
CA THR A 68 0.91 1.87 -14.51
C THR A 68 -0.23 1.14 -13.80
N ILE A 69 -0.42 -0.16 -14.09
CA ILE A 69 -1.46 -0.98 -13.43
C ILE A 69 -1.21 -1.06 -11.92
N PHE A 70 0.02 -1.36 -11.50
CA PHE A 70 0.35 -1.45 -10.06
C PHE A 70 0.25 -0.10 -9.36
N LEU A 71 0.62 1.00 -10.03
CA LEU A 71 0.46 2.34 -9.50
C LEU A 71 -1.01 2.71 -9.28
N ILE A 72 -1.87 2.45 -10.27
CA ILE A 72 -3.31 2.70 -10.15
C ILE A 72 -3.89 1.84 -9.01
N LEU A 73 -3.49 0.57 -8.91
CA LEU A 73 -3.93 -0.31 -7.84
C LEU A 73 -3.53 0.25 -6.47
N SER A 74 -2.26 0.68 -6.34
CA SER A 74 -1.75 1.29 -5.12
C SER A 74 -2.55 2.53 -4.73
N MET A 75 -2.77 3.44 -5.69
CA MET A 75 -3.52 4.68 -5.45
C MET A 75 -4.95 4.38 -5.00
N ALA A 76 -5.65 3.47 -5.68
CA ALA A 76 -7.01 3.07 -5.33
C ALA A 76 -7.06 2.48 -3.91
N LEU A 77 -6.15 1.55 -3.58
CA LEU A 77 -6.04 0.96 -2.23
C LEU A 77 -5.79 2.02 -1.17
N THR A 78 -4.85 2.95 -1.39
CA THR A 78 -4.56 4.02 -0.44
C THR A 78 -5.72 5.00 -0.28
N MET A 79 -6.44 5.31 -1.36
CA MET A 79 -7.58 6.23 -1.34
C MET A 79 -8.75 5.62 -0.56
N ILE A 80 -9.09 4.36 -0.83
CA ILE A 80 -10.14 3.66 -0.09
C ILE A 80 -9.76 3.54 1.38
N LEU A 81 -8.50 3.20 1.68
CA LEU A 81 -8.00 3.15 3.05
C LEU A 81 -8.14 4.51 3.75
N ALA A 82 -7.78 5.61 3.09
CA ALA A 82 -7.93 6.96 3.64
C ALA A 82 -9.40 7.30 3.93
N VAL A 83 -10.32 6.95 3.02
CA VAL A 83 -11.77 7.13 3.23
C VAL A 83 -12.26 6.32 4.43
N ILE A 84 -11.88 5.04 4.55
CA ILE A 84 -12.30 4.18 5.66
C ILE A 84 -11.74 4.68 7.00
N ILE A 85 -10.50 5.14 7.02
CA ILE A 85 -9.90 5.71 8.23
C ILE A 85 -10.62 7.00 8.61
N SER A 86 -10.84 7.89 7.64
CA SER A 86 -11.55 9.16 7.85
C SER A 86 -12.96 8.93 8.38
N SER A 87 -13.70 7.97 7.84
CA SER A 87 -15.07 7.65 8.30
C SER A 87 -15.13 6.98 9.67
N LYS A 88 -13.99 6.54 10.23
CA LYS A 88 -13.91 5.98 11.59
C LYS A 88 -13.42 7.02 12.60
N LEU A 89 -12.74 8.08 12.14
CA LEU A 89 -12.25 9.19 12.97
C LEU A 89 -13.29 10.28 13.22
N PHE A 90 -14.17 10.52 12.23
CA PHE A 90 -15.24 11.52 12.27
C PHE A 90 -16.61 10.84 12.31
#